data_AF-A0A7H4PK53-F1
#
_entry.id   AF-A0A7H4PK53-F1
#
_cell.length_a   1.000
_cell.length_b   1.000
_cell.length_c   1.000
_cell.angle_alpha   90.00
_cell.angle_beta   90.00
_cell.angle_gamma   90.00
#
_symmetry.space_group_name_H-M   'P 1'
#
loop_
_entity.id
_entity.type
_entity.pdbx_description
1 polymer ?
#
loop_
_entity_poly.entity_id
_entity_poly.type
_entity_poly.pdbx_seq_one_letter_code
_entity_poly.pdbx_strand_id
1 'polypeptide(L)'
;MNMLEKIQSRLEHLSKSERKVAEVILATPAQAIHSSIAALALEAGVSEPTVNRFCRSLETRGFPDFKLHLAQSLAHGTLYVNRQRR
;
A
#
# COMPACT_ATOMS: atom_id res chain seq x y z
N MET A 1 15.18 2.00 0.89
CA MET A 1 13.90 1.70 1.54
C MET A 1 12.83 1.62 0.47
N ASN A 2 12.22 0.45 0.31
CA ASN A 2 11.15 0.23 -0.65
C ASN A 2 9.79 0.71 -0.07
N MET A 3 8.76 0.77 -0.90
CA MET A 3 7.43 1.27 -0.50
C MET A 3 6.78 0.42 0.60
N LEU A 4 6.99 -0.90 0.60
CA LEU A 4 6.45 -1.79 1.64
C LEU A 4 7.07 -1.50 3.01
N GLU A 5 8.39 -1.31 3.05
CA GLU A 5 9.10 -0.88 4.26
C GLU A 5 8.62 0.49 4.74
N LYS A 6 8.35 1.42 3.82
CA LYS A 6 7.81 2.75 4.14
C LYS A 6 6.41 2.70 4.72
N ILE A 7 5.56 1.80 4.23
CA ILE A 7 4.23 1.57 4.79
C ILE A 7 4.35 0.99 6.20
N GLN A 8 5.20 -0.02 6.41
CA GLN A 8 5.42 -0.61 7.73
C GLN A 8 5.98 0.39 8.74
N SER A 9 6.98 1.17 8.36
CA SER A 9 7.61 2.13 9.28
C SER A 9 6.67 3.26 9.68
N ARG A 10 5.69 3.62 8.83
CA ARG A 10 4.71 4.67 9.13
C ARG A 10 3.45 4.14 9.79
N LEU A 11 3.25 2.83 9.86
CA LEU A 11 2.01 2.18 10.32
C LEU A 11 1.58 2.64 11.74
N GLU A 12 2.55 2.93 12.60
CA GLU A 12 2.35 3.46 13.95
C GLU A 12 1.91 4.94 13.98
N HIS A 13 2.25 5.70 12.94
CA HIS A 13 1.93 7.12 12.81
C HIS A 13 0.70 7.41 11.95
N LEU A 14 0.14 6.40 11.28
CA LEU A 14 -1.08 6.52 10.48
C LEU A 14 -2.33 6.67 11.35
N SER A 15 -3.31 7.45 10.88
CA SER A 15 -4.64 7.47 11.49
C SER A 15 -5.32 6.10 11.41
N LYS A 16 -6.35 5.85 12.24
CA LYS A 16 -7.09 4.58 12.22
C LYS A 16 -7.59 4.20 10.82
N SER A 17 -8.07 5.17 10.04
CA SER A 17 -8.57 4.92 8.68
C SER A 17 -7.45 4.67 7.67
N GLU A 18 -6.33 5.37 7.79
CA GLU A 18 -5.16 5.13 6.92
C GLU A 18 -4.47 3.80 7.24
N ARG A 19 -4.47 3.40 8.52
CA ARG A 19 -3.95 2.09 8.94
C ARG A 19 -4.72 0.94 8.29
N LYS A 20 -6.06 1.03 8.20
CA LYS A 20 -6.86 0.02 7.47
C LYS A 20 -6.41 -0.14 6.02
N VAL A 21 -6.13 0.98 5.35
CA VAL A 21 -5.60 0.97 3.96
C VAL A 21 -4.23 0.30 3.92
N ALA A 22 -3.34 0.67 4.84
CA ALA A 22 -2.00 0.06 4.94
C ALA A 22 -2.06 -1.45 5.17
N GLU A 23 -2.93 -1.91 6.07
CA GLU A 23 -3.10 -3.33 6.40
C GLU A 23 -3.59 -4.13 5.19
N VAL A 24 -4.58 -3.64 4.44
CA VAL A 24 -5.06 -4.28 3.21
C VAL A 24 -3.94 -4.38 2.16
N ILE A 25 -3.17 -3.30 1.98
CA ILE A 25 -2.05 -3.29 1.03
C ILE A 25 -0.95 -4.27 1.46
N LEU A 26 -0.62 -4.32 2.76
CA LEU A 26 0.43 -5.22 3.27
C LEU A 26 -0.01 -6.69 3.24
N ALA A 27 -1.29 -6.98 3.40
CA ALA A 27 -1.83 -8.33 3.29
C ALA A 27 -1.70 -8.89 1.87
N THR A 28 -2.04 -8.08 0.85
CA THR A 28 -2.03 -8.50 -0.56
C THR A 28 -1.48 -7.40 -1.49
N PRO A 29 -0.17 -7.10 -1.44
CA PRO A 29 0.40 -5.98 -2.18
C PRO A 29 0.36 -6.20 -3.70
N ALA A 30 0.45 -7.46 -4.15
CA ALA A 30 0.29 -7.82 -5.56
C ALA A 30 -1.13 -7.52 -6.07
N GLN A 31 -2.16 -7.66 -5.24
CA GLN A 31 -3.52 -7.28 -5.64
C GLN A 31 -3.69 -5.75 -5.63
N ALA A 32 -3.13 -5.07 -4.62
CA ALA A 32 -3.22 -3.62 -4.48
C ALA A 32 -2.68 -2.83 -5.70
N ILE A 33 -1.66 -3.33 -6.40
CA ILE A 33 -1.16 -2.71 -7.65
C ILE A 33 -2.12 -2.87 -8.84
N HIS A 34 -3.04 -3.84 -8.80
CA HIS A 34 -4.04 -4.07 -9.83
C HIS A 34 -5.41 -3.46 -9.47
N SER A 35 -5.64 -3.14 -8.19
CA SER A 35 -6.87 -2.51 -7.71
C SER A 35 -7.04 -1.06 -8.20
N SER A 36 -8.29 -0.65 -8.32
CA SER A 36 -8.69 0.76 -8.41
C SER A 36 -8.71 1.39 -7.01
N ILE A 37 -8.70 2.72 -6.95
CA ILE A 37 -8.79 3.45 -5.67
C ILE A 37 -10.11 3.13 -4.95
N ALA A 38 -11.21 3.01 -5.70
CA ALA A 38 -12.53 2.66 -5.20
C ALA A 38 -12.57 1.24 -4.63
N ALA A 39 -11.98 0.26 -5.34
CA ALA A 39 -11.91 -1.12 -4.86
C ALA A 39 -11.08 -1.23 -3.56
N LEU A 40 -9.94 -0.55 -3.51
CA LEU A 40 -9.09 -0.53 -2.33
C LEU A 40 -9.77 0.18 -1.14
N ALA A 41 -10.50 1.26 -1.40
CA ALA A 41 -11.28 1.96 -0.40
C ALA A 41 -12.38 1.07 0.18
N LEU A 42 -13.10 0.35 -0.68
CA LEU A 42 -14.15 -0.60 -0.29
C LEU A 42 -13.58 -1.73 0.56
N GLU A 43 -12.47 -2.34 0.14
CA GLU A 43 -11.82 -3.44 0.84
C GLU A 43 -11.29 -3.01 2.21
N ALA A 44 -10.70 -1.82 2.31
CA ALA A 44 -10.26 -1.24 3.57
C ALA A 44 -11.40 -0.67 4.43
N GLY A 45 -12.64 -0.63 3.92
CA GLY A 45 -13.78 -0.04 4.62
C GLY A 45 -13.60 1.45 4.90
N VAL A 46 -13.06 2.19 3.94
CA VAL A 46 -12.83 3.64 4.00
C VAL A 46 -13.33 4.34 2.74
N SER A 47 -13.25 5.67 2.71
CA SER A 47 -13.58 6.46 1.53
C SER A 47 -12.38 6.67 0.60
N GLU A 48 -12.62 6.86 -0.70
CA GLU A 48 -11.56 7.16 -1.68
C GLU A 48 -10.67 8.35 -1.29
N PRO A 49 -11.19 9.47 -0.74
CA PRO A 49 -10.34 10.55 -0.23
C PRO A 49 -9.38 10.11 0.88
N THR A 50 -9.76 9.12 1.69
CA THR A 50 -8.89 8.55 2.72
C THR A 50 -7.73 7.79 2.09
N VAL A 51 -7.98 7.00 1.04
CA VAL A 51 -6.91 6.33 0.28
C VAL A 51 -5.98 7.36 -0.37
N ASN A 52 -6.52 8.45 -0.89
CA ASN A 52 -5.71 9.52 -1.49
C ASN A 52 -4.85 10.25 -0.44
N ARG A 53 -5.40 10.55 0.74
CA ARG A 53 -4.63 11.09 1.87
C ARG A 53 -3.52 10.13 2.32
N PHE A 54 -3.82 8.83 2.43
CA PHE A 54 -2.81 7.81 2.70
C PHE A 54 -1.68 7.84 1.66
N CYS A 55 -1.98 7.88 0.37
CA CYS A 55 -0.98 7.96 -0.68
C CYS A 55 -0.09 9.22 -0.53
N ARG A 56 -0.71 10.39 -0.27
CA ARG A 56 0.01 11.64 -0.02
C ARG A 56 0.86 11.60 1.24
N SER A 57 0.39 10.92 2.29
CA SER A 57 1.15 10.71 3.53
C SER A 57 2.44 9.92 3.29
N LEU A 58 2.53 9.17 2.18
CA LEU A 58 3.73 8.44 1.74
C LEU A 58 4.58 9.22 0.74
N GLU A 59 4.34 10.53 0.60
CA GLU A 59 5.04 11.45 -0.32
C GLU A 59 4.81 11.10 -1.80
N THR A 60 3.68 10.47 -2.12
CA THR A 60 3.28 10.22 -3.51
C THR A 60 2.31 11.28 -3.99
N ARG A 61 2.30 11.55 -5.29
CA ARG A 61 1.44 12.58 -5.89
C ARG A 61 -0.04 12.16 -5.97
N GLY A 62 -0.32 10.88 -5.74
CA GLY A 62 -1.66 10.30 -5.73
C GLY A 62 -1.62 8.79 -5.91
N PHE A 63 -2.78 8.17 -6.09
CA PHE A 63 -2.91 6.72 -6.18
C PHE A 63 -2.14 6.07 -7.36
N PRO A 64 -2.13 6.63 -8.59
CA PRO A 64 -1.35 6.04 -9.69
C PRO A 64 0.16 6.03 -9.42
N ASP A 65 0.69 7.11 -8.87
CA ASP A 65 2.10 7.28 -8.49
C ASP A 65 2.48 6.32 -7.35
N PHE A 66 1.58 6.17 -6.36
CA PHE A 66 1.70 5.15 -5.31
C PHE A 66 1.79 3.73 -5.89
N LYS A 67 0.92 3.37 -6.83
CA LYS A 67 0.94 2.03 -7.46
C LYS A 67 2.24 1.77 -8.20
N LEU A 68 2.80 2.77 -8.86
CA LEU A 68 4.09 2.65 -9.55
C LEU A 68 5.21 2.30 -8.56
N HIS A 69 5.32 3.04 -7.46
CA HIS A 69 6.33 2.77 -6.43
C HIS A 69 6.10 1.44 -5.70
N LEU A 70 4.84 1.06 -5.47
CA LEU A 70 4.50 -0.24 -4.90
C LEU A 70 4.89 -1.38 -5.85
N ALA A 71 4.62 -1.25 -7.15
CA ALA A 71 5.01 -2.23 -8.17
C ALA A 71 6.53 -2.36 -8.29
N GLN A 72 7.27 -1.25 -8.27
CA GLN A 72 8.74 -1.26 -8.21
C GLN A 72 9.25 -1.99 -6.97
N SER A 73 8.59 -1.78 -5.83
CA SER A 73 8.95 -2.44 -4.56
C SER A 73 8.69 -3.93 -4.59
N LEU A 74 7.62 -4.37 -5.27
CA LEU A 74 7.35 -5.78 -5.52
C LEU A 74 8.33 -6.40 -6.52
N ALA A 75 8.68 -5.68 -7.58
CA ALA A 75 9.66 -6.11 -8.57
C ALA A 75 11.08 -6.22 -7.99
N HIS A 76 11.44 -5.38 -7.01
CA HIS A 76 12.68 -5.53 -6.24
C HIS A 76 12.54 -6.55 -5.10
N GLY A 77 11.32 -6.72 -4.57
CA GLY A 77 10.97 -7.64 -3.50
C GLY A 77 10.77 -9.10 -3.94
N THR A 78 10.74 -9.41 -5.24
CA THR A 78 10.82 -10.79 -5.76
C THR A 78 12.13 -11.46 -5.39
N LEU A 79 13.17 -10.70 -5.03
CA LEU A 79 14.37 -11.25 -4.38
C LEU A 79 14.16 -11.59 -2.88
N TYR A 80 13.06 -11.18 -2.26
CA TYR A 80 12.79 -11.37 -0.82
C TYR A 80 11.63 -12.34 -0.49
N VAL A 81 10.70 -12.59 -1.42
CA VAL A 81 9.50 -13.42 -1.15
C VAL A 81 9.65 -14.92 -1.48
N ASN A 82 10.80 -15.40 -1.97
CA ASN A 82 11.01 -16.86 -2.15
C ASN A 82 11.53 -17.61 -0.91
N ARG A 83 11.26 -17.17 0.33
CA ARG A 83 11.74 -17.89 1.54
C ARG A 83 10.66 -18.46 2.46
N GLN A 84 9.38 -18.22 2.27
CA GLN A 84 8.36 -18.72 3.21
C GLN A 84 7.07 -19.17 2.52
N ARG A 85 7.15 -20.23 1.72
CA ARG A 85 6.08 -21.24 1.67
C ARG A 85 6.73 -22.62 1.61
N ARG A 86 6.53 -23.37 2.70
CA ARG A 86 6.80 -24.81 2.80
C ARG A 86 5.94 -25.58 1.81
#